data_AF-A0A496VCD8-F1
#
_entry.id   AF-A0A496VCD8-F1
#
_cell.length_a   1.000
_cell.length_b   1.000
_cell.length_c   1.000
_cell.angle_alpha   90.00
_cell.angle_beta   90.00
_cell.angle_gamma   90.00
#
_symmetry.space_group_name_H-M   'P 1'
#
loop_
_entity.id
_entity.type
_entity.pdbx_description
1 polymer ?
#
loop_
_entity_poly.entity_id
_entity_poly.type
_entity_poly.pdbx_seq_one_letter_code
_entity_poly.pdbx_strand_id
1 'polypeptide(L)'
;MFSNLSLENMAAFQKLEWQSHERLNLIIGENDTGKTQLLKLLYCVAKSIEESKKRQNSDPSVSWQNVLAEKLRWTFQPPALKLGKLVRKGESQLTVTTQLAAEEASTLSFTFGDKTTRKILKFTPSLLSNFSPLNALFLPPK
;
A
#
# COMPACT_ATOMS: atom_id res chain seq x y z
N MET A 1 1.72 13.24 2.10
CA MET A 1 0.37 12.69 2.36
C MET A 1 -0.22 12.25 1.02
N PHE A 2 -1.06 11.22 0.95
CA PHE A 2 -1.65 10.79 -0.33
C PHE A 2 -2.46 11.92 -0.96
N SER A 3 -2.36 12.07 -2.28
CA SER A 3 -3.20 12.99 -3.06
C SER A 3 -4.26 12.25 -3.86
N ASN A 4 -4.04 10.99 -4.23
CA ASN A 4 -5.01 10.13 -4.90
C ASN A 4 -4.72 8.65 -4.62
N LEU A 5 -5.66 7.78 -5.01
CA LEU A 5 -5.47 6.33 -4.96
C LEU A 5 -6.34 5.66 -6.04
N SER A 6 -5.73 4.83 -6.88
CA SER A 6 -6.42 3.84 -7.69
C SER A 6 -6.10 2.45 -7.14
N LEU A 7 -7.14 1.67 -6.85
CA LEU A 7 -7.07 0.34 -6.28
C LEU A 7 -7.94 -0.61 -7.09
N GLU A 8 -7.34 -1.67 -7.62
CA GLU A 8 -8.05 -2.70 -8.38
C GLU A 8 -7.83 -4.07 -7.75
N ASN A 9 -8.92 -4.83 -7.66
CA ASN A 9 -8.95 -6.26 -7.32
C ASN A 9 -8.27 -6.63 -6.00
N MET A 10 -8.48 -5.83 -4.95
CA MET A 10 -7.97 -6.13 -3.61
C MET A 10 -9.12 -6.35 -2.63
N ALA A 11 -9.14 -7.53 -2.01
CA ALA A 11 -10.11 -7.89 -0.97
C ALA A 11 -11.57 -7.54 -1.37
N ALA A 12 -12.22 -6.59 -0.68
CA ALA A 12 -13.59 -6.17 -0.98
C ALA A 12 -13.73 -5.29 -2.23
N PHE A 13 -12.64 -4.70 -2.74
CA PHE A 13 -12.66 -3.73 -3.84
C PHE A 13 -12.38 -4.41 -5.18
N GLN A 14 -13.31 -4.27 -6.13
CA GLN A 14 -13.06 -4.60 -7.55
C GLN A 14 -12.32 -3.43 -8.19
N LYS A 15 -12.84 -2.23 -7.98
CA LYS A 15 -12.22 -0.96 -8.36
C LYS A 15 -12.58 0.10 -7.33
N LEU A 16 -11.62 0.89 -6.91
CA LEU A 16 -11.80 2.09 -6.11
C LEU A 16 -10.91 3.18 -6.69
N GLU A 17 -11.52 4.30 -7.01
CA GLU A 17 -10.84 5.51 -7.49
C GLU A 17 -11.08 6.61 -6.46
N TRP A 18 -10.03 6.94 -5.73
CA TRP A 18 -9.99 8.08 -4.85
C TRP A 18 -9.35 9.24 -5.60
N GLN A 19 -10.22 10.16 -6.05
CA GLN A 19 -9.83 11.36 -6.76
C GLN A 19 -8.93 12.27 -5.92
N SER A 20 -8.35 13.28 -6.57
CA SER A 20 -7.47 14.26 -5.92
C SER A 20 -8.09 14.80 -4.63
N HIS A 21 -7.36 14.70 -3.52
CA HIS A 21 -7.84 15.06 -2.21
C HIS A 21 -6.77 15.72 -1.34
N GLU A 22 -7.23 16.37 -0.28
CA GLU A 22 -6.41 17.23 0.59
C GLU A 22 -6.13 16.57 1.95
N ARG A 23 -5.81 17.40 2.96
CA ARG A 23 -5.27 17.02 4.27
C ARG A 23 -6.24 16.25 5.18
N LEU A 24 -7.55 16.40 5.01
CA LEU A 24 -8.55 15.70 5.83
C LEU A 24 -9.49 14.91 4.92
N ASN A 25 -9.62 13.62 5.23
CA ASN A 25 -10.33 12.65 4.42
C ASN A 25 -11.28 11.86 5.31
N LEU A 26 -12.57 11.87 4.97
CA LEU A 26 -13.61 11.18 5.71
C LEU A 26 -14.11 9.98 4.91
N ILE A 27 -13.88 8.77 5.41
CA ILE A 27 -14.32 7.51 4.79
C ILE A 27 -15.52 6.98 5.58
N ILE A 28 -16.71 7.04 4.99
CA ILE A 28 -17.96 6.57 5.59
C ILE A 28 -18.53 5.43 4.75
N GLY A 29 -19.18 4.47 5.41
CA GLY A 29 -19.88 3.36 4.78
C GLY A 29 -20.34 2.36 5.82
N GLU A 30 -21.20 1.43 5.42
CA GLU A 30 -21.68 0.33 6.27
C GLU A 30 -20.53 -0.57 6.74
N ASN A 31 -20.77 -1.38 7.78
CA ASN A 31 -19.79 -2.37 8.23
C ASN A 31 -19.44 -3.36 7.10
N ASP A 32 -18.24 -3.93 7.18
CA ASP A 32 -17.74 -4.93 6.23
C ASP A 32 -17.62 -4.49 4.75
N THR A 33 -17.68 -3.19 4.48
CA THR A 33 -17.48 -2.59 3.13
C THR A 33 -16.02 -2.33 2.75
N GLY A 34 -15.05 -2.81 3.54
CA GLY A 34 -13.63 -2.67 3.23
C GLY A 34 -12.93 -1.42 3.77
N LYS A 35 -13.61 -0.56 4.55
CA LYS A 35 -13.00 0.65 5.16
C LYS A 35 -11.69 0.38 5.90
N THR A 36 -11.68 -0.61 6.79
CA THR A 36 -10.47 -1.01 7.54
C THR A 36 -9.38 -1.56 6.62
N GLN A 37 -9.76 -2.27 5.55
CA GLN A 37 -8.79 -2.80 4.58
C GLN A 37 -8.11 -1.66 3.80
N LEU A 38 -8.87 -0.64 3.40
CA LEU A 38 -8.37 0.57 2.77
C LEU A 38 -7.38 1.31 3.70
N LEU A 39 -7.75 1.52 4.97
CA LEU A 39 -6.85 2.17 5.94
C LEU A 39 -5.57 1.36 6.18
N LYS A 40 -5.68 0.03 6.27
CA LYS A 40 -4.51 -0.86 6.38
C LYS A 40 -3.60 -0.77 5.16
N LEU A 41 -4.17 -0.70 3.96
CA LEU A 41 -3.41 -0.53 2.72
C LEU A 41 -2.62 0.77 2.72
N LEU A 42 -3.30 1.89 2.99
CA LEU A 42 -2.66 3.22 3.07
C LEU A 42 -1.55 3.25 4.11
N TYR A 43 -1.80 2.66 5.29
CA TYR A 43 -0.78 2.49 6.32
C TYR A 43 0.42 1.66 5.83
N CYS A 44 0.20 0.51 5.18
CA CYS A 44 1.29 -0.32 4.67
C CYS A 44 2.16 0.44 3.67
N VAL A 45 1.54 1.19 2.75
CA VAL A 45 2.26 2.00 1.76
C VAL A 45 3.08 3.10 2.45
N ALA A 46 2.46 3.92 3.30
CA ALA A 46 3.16 5.01 3.97
C ALA A 46 4.26 4.50 4.92
N LYS A 47 3.97 3.45 5.70
CA LYS A 47 4.92 2.89 6.66
C LYS A 47 6.10 2.18 6.00
N SER A 48 5.88 1.53 4.87
CA SER A 48 6.97 0.90 4.12
C SER A 48 7.95 1.92 3.55
N ILE A 49 7.48 3.09 3.09
CA ILE A 49 8.34 4.19 2.65
C ILE A 49 9.16 4.75 3.83
N GLU A 50 8.50 4.99 4.97
CA GLU A 50 9.17 5.45 6.19
C GLU A 50 10.27 4.48 6.64
N GLU A 51 9.95 3.19 6.75
CA GLU A 51 10.89 2.19 7.23
C GLU A 51 11.99 1.87 6.23
N SER A 52 11.70 1.84 4.93
CA SER A 52 12.74 1.62 3.92
C SER A 52 13.78 2.72 3.98
N LYS A 53 13.37 3.99 4.09
CA LYS A 53 14.31 5.13 4.23
C LYS A 53 15.15 5.02 5.49
N LYS A 54 14.52 4.75 6.64
CA LYS A 54 15.23 4.63 7.93
C LYS A 54 16.28 3.49 7.88
N ARG A 55 15.92 2.35 7.30
CA ARG A 55 16.81 1.18 7.22
C ARG A 55 17.91 1.35 6.16
N GLN A 56 17.64 2.05 5.05
CA GLN A 56 18.63 2.33 4.00
C GLN A 56 19.84 3.12 4.50
N ASN A 57 19.69 3.93 5.54
CA ASN A 57 20.81 4.62 6.19
C ASN A 57 21.83 3.65 6.81
N SER A 58 21.40 2.44 7.18
CA SER A 58 22.25 1.41 7.80
C SER A 58 22.57 0.26 6.85
N ASP A 59 21.67 -0.06 5.92
CA ASP A 59 21.83 -1.12 4.92
C ASP A 59 21.28 -0.66 3.56
N PRO A 60 22.17 -0.23 2.63
CA PRO A 60 21.78 0.22 1.30
C PRO A 60 21.10 -0.86 0.43
N SER A 61 21.20 -2.14 0.80
CA SER A 61 20.55 -3.24 0.05
C SER A 61 19.04 -3.33 0.32
N VAL A 62 18.54 -2.62 1.34
CA VAL A 62 17.12 -2.60 1.70
C VAL A 62 16.30 -1.97 0.57
N SER A 63 15.37 -2.75 0.04
CA SER A 63 14.47 -2.33 -1.01
C SER A 63 13.04 -2.13 -0.50
N TRP A 64 12.38 -1.07 -0.94
CA TRP A 64 11.04 -0.72 -0.48
C TRP A 64 10.02 -1.82 -0.75
N GLN A 65 10.07 -2.49 -1.89
CA GLN A 65 9.15 -3.58 -2.23
C GLN A 65 9.24 -4.75 -1.25
N ASN A 66 10.42 -5.02 -0.67
CA ASN A 66 10.59 -6.05 0.35
C ASN A 66 9.95 -5.62 1.67
N VAL A 67 10.16 -4.36 2.08
CA VAL A 67 9.53 -3.77 3.28
C VAL A 67 8.00 -3.71 3.11
N LEU A 68 7.50 -3.30 1.95
CA LEU A 68 6.07 -3.29 1.63
C LEU A 68 5.47 -4.70 1.68
N ALA A 69 6.13 -5.68 1.04
CA ALA A 69 5.68 -7.06 1.06
C ALA A 69 5.57 -7.60 2.49
N GLU A 70 6.56 -7.33 3.34
CA GLU A 70 6.52 -7.69 4.76
C GLU A 70 5.38 -7.01 5.50
N LYS A 71 5.19 -5.69 5.31
CA LYS A 71 4.10 -4.93 5.93
C LYS A 71 2.73 -5.43 5.54
N LEU A 72 2.49 -5.68 4.26
CA LEU A 72 1.22 -6.24 3.77
C LEU A 72 0.93 -7.59 4.42
N ARG A 73 1.94 -8.48 4.49
CA ARG A 73 1.78 -9.81 5.08
C ARG A 73 1.44 -9.74 6.57
N TRP A 74 2.14 -8.91 7.35
CA TRP A 74 1.91 -8.82 8.80
C TRP A 74 0.68 -8.00 9.19
N THR A 75 0.29 -7.00 8.38
CA THR A 75 -0.87 -6.15 8.67
C THR A 75 -2.20 -6.82 8.30
N PHE A 76 -2.21 -7.58 7.20
CA PHE A 76 -3.41 -8.29 6.74
C PHE A 76 -3.49 -9.73 7.24
N GLN A 77 -2.36 -10.34 7.60
CA GLN A 77 -2.25 -11.75 8.00
C GLN A 77 -3.03 -12.70 7.07
N PRO A 78 -2.79 -12.65 5.74
CA PRO A 78 -3.48 -13.53 4.81
C PRO A 78 -3.18 -15.01 5.10
N PRO A 79 -4.03 -15.96 4.66
CA PRO A 79 -3.79 -17.38 4.83
C PRO A 79 -2.39 -17.82 4.38
N ALA A 80 -1.70 -18.56 5.25
CA ALA A 80 -0.29 -18.98 5.08
C ALA A 80 0.68 -17.81 4.79
N LEU A 81 0.32 -16.59 5.19
CA LEU A 81 1.02 -15.34 4.90
C LEU A 81 1.36 -15.18 3.41
N LYS A 82 0.49 -15.63 2.49
CA LYS A 82 0.70 -15.50 1.05
C LYS A 82 0.10 -14.19 0.53
N LEU A 83 0.90 -13.34 -0.11
CA LEU A 83 0.46 -12.05 -0.65
C LEU A 83 -0.71 -12.18 -1.64
N GLY A 84 -0.69 -13.19 -2.49
CA GLY A 84 -1.72 -13.42 -3.51
C GLY A 84 -3.11 -13.68 -2.92
N LYS A 85 -3.24 -13.96 -1.61
CA LYS A 85 -4.53 -14.03 -0.92
C LYS A 85 -5.14 -12.67 -0.60
N LEU A 86 -4.45 -11.57 -0.88
CA LEU A 86 -4.99 -10.22 -0.87
C LEU A 86 -5.69 -9.86 -2.19
N VAL A 87 -5.43 -10.62 -3.26
CA VAL A 87 -6.14 -10.48 -4.53
C VAL A 87 -7.60 -10.90 -4.31
N ARG A 88 -8.53 -10.08 -4.82
CA ARG A 88 -9.97 -10.34 -4.77
C ARG A 88 -10.27 -11.71 -5.38
N LYS A 89 -11.15 -12.48 -4.74
CA LYS A 89 -11.51 -13.82 -5.20
C LYS A 89 -12.09 -13.76 -6.62
N GLY A 90 -11.55 -14.58 -7.52
CA GLY A 90 -11.94 -14.61 -8.93
C GLY A 90 -11.05 -13.76 -9.85
N GLU A 91 -10.21 -12.89 -9.29
CA GLU A 91 -9.30 -12.03 -10.03
C GLU A 91 -7.89 -12.63 -10.09
N SER A 92 -7.14 -12.32 -11.15
CA SER A 92 -5.80 -12.86 -11.38
C SER A 92 -4.69 -12.01 -10.76
N GLN A 93 -4.94 -10.72 -10.54
CA GLN A 93 -3.97 -9.76 -10.02
C GLN A 93 -4.66 -8.60 -9.30
N LEU A 94 -3.92 -7.99 -8.39
CA LEU A 94 -4.27 -6.69 -7.82
C LEU A 94 -3.30 -5.61 -8.29
N THR A 95 -3.78 -4.37 -8.34
CA THR A 95 -2.98 -3.21 -8.72
C THR A 95 -3.28 -2.05 -7.78
N VAL A 96 -2.24 -1.37 -7.33
CA VAL A 96 -2.35 -0.16 -6.50
C VAL A 96 -1.49 0.92 -7.13
N THR A 97 -2.07 2.09 -7.35
CA THR A 97 -1.40 3.28 -7.87
C THR A 97 -1.77 4.48 -7.02
N THR A 98 -0.81 5.30 -6.62
CA THR A 98 -1.06 6.45 -5.76
C THR A 98 0.02 7.51 -5.92
N GLN A 99 -0.32 8.75 -5.61
CA GLN A 99 0.59 9.89 -5.56
C GLN A 99 0.62 10.48 -4.16
N LEU A 100 1.75 11.10 -3.82
CA LEU A 100 1.95 11.81 -2.55
C LEU A 100 2.05 13.32 -2.83
N ALA A 101 1.24 14.11 -2.14
CA ALA A 101 1.02 15.55 -2.33
C ALA A 101 2.25 16.46 -2.17
N ALA A 102 3.40 15.95 -1.71
CA ALA A 102 4.58 16.76 -1.42
C ALA A 102 5.55 16.89 -2.61
N GLU A 103 5.32 16.17 -3.71
CA GLU A 103 6.31 16.05 -4.79
C GLU A 103 5.69 16.12 -6.18
N GLU A 104 6.42 16.73 -7.11
CA GLU A 104 6.10 16.69 -8.53
C GLU A 104 6.01 15.23 -9.01
N ALA A 105 4.81 14.85 -9.43
CA ALA A 105 4.45 13.70 -10.29
C ALA A 105 5.02 12.31 -9.94
N SER A 106 5.47 12.06 -8.71
CA SER A 106 6.04 10.77 -8.33
C SER A 106 4.94 9.73 -8.07
N THR A 107 4.57 9.03 -9.13
CA THR A 107 3.54 7.97 -9.09
C THR A 107 4.12 6.68 -8.52
N LEU A 108 3.63 6.28 -7.35
CA LEU A 108 3.96 5.01 -6.74
C LEU A 108 2.96 3.96 -7.23
N SER A 109 3.47 2.85 -7.76
CA SER A 109 2.65 1.73 -8.19
C SER A 109 3.26 0.40 -7.77
N PHE A 110 2.39 -0.57 -7.49
CA PHE A 110 2.77 -1.98 -7.35
C PHE A 110 1.63 -2.90 -7.77
N THR A 111 2.01 -4.09 -8.26
CA THR A 111 1.06 -5.13 -8.66
C THR A 111 1.62 -6.51 -8.37
N PHE A 112 0.73 -7.45 -8.03
CA PHE A 112 1.06 -8.85 -7.87
C PHE A 112 -0.14 -9.77 -8.10
N GLY A 113 0.15 -10.99 -8.57
CA GLY A 113 -0.86 -11.99 -8.90
C GLY A 113 -1.35 -12.81 -7.71
N ASP A 114 -2.45 -13.54 -7.91
CA ASP A 114 -3.10 -14.45 -6.96
C ASP A 114 -2.19 -15.60 -6.46
N LYS A 115 -1.18 -15.95 -7.25
CA LYS A 115 -0.16 -16.97 -6.93
C LYS A 115 1.06 -16.42 -6.18
N THR A 116 1.11 -15.11 -5.96
CA THR A 116 2.25 -14.46 -5.29
C THR A 116 2.37 -14.93 -3.85
N THR A 117 3.56 -15.38 -3.46
CA THR A 117 3.78 -15.85 -2.07
C THR A 117 4.36 -14.74 -1.21
N ARG A 118 5.58 -14.28 -1.50
CA ARG A 118 6.37 -13.45 -0.59
C ARG A 118 6.92 -12.15 -1.18
N LYS A 119 7.14 -12.07 -2.49
CA LYS A 119 7.86 -10.96 -3.12
C LYS A 119 6.98 -10.21 -4.12
N ILE A 120 7.11 -8.89 -4.14
CA ILE A 120 6.49 -8.02 -5.14
C ILE A 120 7.55 -7.73 -6.20
N LEU A 121 7.28 -8.12 -7.45
CA LEU A 121 8.25 -8.02 -8.54
C LEU A 121 7.95 -6.86 -9.51
N LYS A 122 6.68 -6.45 -9.62
CA LYS A 122 6.24 -5.36 -10.48
C LYS A 122 5.86 -4.15 -9.62
N PHE A 123 6.67 -3.11 -9.69
CA PHE A 123 6.51 -1.88 -8.92
C PHE A 123 7.25 -0.73 -9.60
N THR A 124 6.92 0.51 -9.28
CA THR A 124 7.68 1.68 -9.78
C THR A 124 9.09 1.66 -9.18
N PRO A 125 10.17 1.59 -9.99
CA PRO A 125 11.55 1.67 -9.50
C PRO A 125 11.78 3.01 -8.78
N SER A 126 12.27 2.91 -7.55
CA SER A 126 12.56 3.95 -6.55
C SER A 126 12.53 5.42 -7.01
N LEU A 127 11.48 6.14 -6.58
CA LEU A 127 11.48 7.59 -6.30
C LEU A 127 11.67 7.85 -4.79
N LEU A 128 12.22 6.89 -4.05
CA LEU A 128 12.26 6.95 -2.58
C LEU A 128 13.13 8.09 -2.07
N SER A 129 14.21 8.47 -2.78
CA SER A 129 14.97 9.68 -2.47
C SER A 129 14.09 10.93 -2.46
N ASN A 130 13.09 10.92 -3.34
CA ASN A 130 12.01 11.89 -3.52
C ASN A 130 11.38 12.30 -2.19
N PHE A 131 10.99 11.26 -1.45
CA PHE A 131 9.94 11.41 -0.45
C PHE A 131 10.37 12.24 0.77
N SER A 132 9.59 13.25 1.13
CA SER A 132 9.74 13.89 2.45
C SER A 132 9.62 12.86 3.59
N PRO A 133 10.24 13.09 4.76
CA PRO A 133 10.10 12.19 5.91
C PRO A 133 8.63 11.93 6.24
N LEU A 134 8.23 10.66 6.23
CA LEU A 134 6.87 10.24 6.60
C LEU A 134 6.85 9.71 8.03
N ASN A 135 5.74 9.94 8.72
CA ASN A 135 5.45 9.29 10.01
C ASN A 135 4.03 8.72 9.94
N ALA A 136 3.93 7.43 9.62
CA ALA A 136 2.64 6.75 9.51
C ALA A 136 2.24 6.12 10.84
N LEU A 137 1.06 6.52 11.35
CA LEU A 137 0.43 5.98 12.55
C LEU A 137 -0.93 5.37 12.17
N PHE A 138 -1.16 4.12 12.58
CA PHE A 138 -2.44 3.46 12.46
C PHE A 138 -3.06 3.33 13.84
N LEU A 139 -4.22 3.96 14.03
CA LEU A 139 -5.00 3.90 15.26
C LEU A 139 -6.16 2.90 15.05
N PRO A 140 -6.06 1.66 15.54
CA PRO A 140 -7.17 0.72 15.43
C PRO A 140 -8.36 1.20 16.27
N PRO A 141 -9.60 0.82 15.88
CA PRO A 141 -10.74 0.95 16.77
C PRO A 141 -10.49 0.17 18.07
N LYS A 142 -10.96 0.70 19.20
CA LYS A 142 -10.98 0.00 20.49
C LYS A 142 -11.99 -1.13 20.49
#